data_AF-A0A9D7XR18-F1
#
_entry.id   AF-A0A9D7XR18-F1
#
_cell.length_a   1.000
_cell.length_b   1.000
_cell.length_c   1.000
_cell.angle_alpha   90.00
_cell.angle_beta   90.00
_cell.angle_gamma   90.00
#
_symmetry.space_group_name_H-M   'P 1'
#
loop_
_entity.id
_entity.type
_entity.pdbx_description
1 polymer ?
#
loop_
_entity_poly.entity_id
_entity_poly.type
_entity_poly.pdbx_seq_one_letter_code
_entity_poly.pdbx_strand_id
1 'polypeptide(L)'
;MEYQPFAAIPPTNAVVDCYANIVLPVPPAVTDNCGVALLPTGPVETGTILCEGDLTYTWTYTDCEGNTQDYVHTITIEYEPFPAILATTAVVDCYANIILPVHRR
;
A
#
# COMPACT_ATOMS: atom_id res chain seq x y z
N MET A 1 -27.09 -27.30 10.91
CA MET A 1 -26.45 -26.19 11.65
C MET A 1 -24.97 -26.43 11.52
N GLU A 2 -24.31 -25.53 10.82
CA GLU A 2 -22.86 -25.54 10.68
C GLU A 2 -22.24 -24.89 11.91
N TYR A 3 -21.23 -25.53 12.48
CA TYR A 3 -20.49 -25.02 13.64
C TYR A 3 -19.02 -24.76 13.29
N GLN A 4 -18.66 -24.89 12.01
CA GLN A 4 -17.28 -24.76 11.54
C GLN A 4 -17.08 -23.35 10.98
N PRO A 5 -15.93 -22.72 11.24
CA PRO A 5 -15.60 -21.45 10.61
C PRO A 5 -15.37 -21.66 9.11
N PHE A 6 -15.75 -20.67 8.30
CA PHE A 6 -15.46 -20.64 6.87
C PHE A 6 -13.95 -20.54 6.59
N ALA A 7 -13.54 -20.71 5.33
CA ALA A 7 -12.13 -20.73 4.96
C ALA A 7 -11.41 -19.42 5.34
N ALA A 8 -10.15 -19.54 5.80
CA ALA A 8 -9.33 -18.39 6.14
C ALA A 8 -9.10 -17.49 4.91
N ILE A 9 -9.22 -16.19 5.11
CA ILE A 9 -9.04 -15.20 4.05
C ILE A 9 -7.59 -14.72 4.07
N PRO A 10 -6.79 -14.97 3.02
CA PRO A 10 -5.39 -14.53 3.00
C PRO A 10 -5.31 -12.99 2.92
N PRO A 11 -4.36 -12.37 3.64
CA PRO A 11 -4.11 -10.94 3.51
C PRO A 11 -3.44 -10.63 2.17
N THR A 12 -3.46 -9.36 1.79
CA THR A 12 -2.84 -8.87 0.55
C THR A 12 -2.13 -7.55 0.80
N ASN A 13 -1.24 -7.15 -0.11
CA ASN A 13 -0.52 -5.89 0.02
C ASN A 13 -0.29 -5.21 -1.34
N ALA A 14 -0.10 -3.89 -1.32
CA ALA A 14 0.34 -3.10 -2.45
C ALA A 14 1.28 -1.96 -2.01
N VAL A 15 2.03 -1.41 -2.97
CA VAL A 15 2.92 -0.26 -2.75
C VAL A 15 2.47 0.87 -3.67
N VAL A 16 2.41 2.08 -3.14
CA VAL A 16 2.07 3.30 -3.89
C VAL A 16 3.05 4.42 -3.53
N ASP A 17 3.19 5.39 -4.42
CA ASP A 17 4.05 6.56 -4.27
C ASP A 17 3.40 7.69 -3.44
N CYS A 18 2.08 7.70 -3.30
CA CYS A 18 1.38 8.66 -2.46
C CYS A 18 -0.03 8.18 -2.05
N TYR A 19 -0.59 8.82 -1.02
CA TYR A 19 -1.93 8.48 -0.51
C TYR A 19 -3.03 8.67 -1.55
N ALA A 20 -2.90 9.67 -2.43
CA ALA A 20 -3.89 9.95 -3.47
C ALA A 20 -3.95 8.85 -4.56
N ASN A 21 -2.91 8.02 -4.67
CA ASN A 21 -2.82 6.95 -5.66
C ASN A 21 -3.28 5.58 -5.11
N ILE A 22 -3.80 5.55 -3.87
CA ILE A 22 -4.37 4.33 -3.29
C ILE A 22 -5.60 3.91 -4.10
N VAL A 23 -5.55 2.70 -4.64
CA VAL A 23 -6.69 2.01 -5.23
C VAL A 23 -6.98 0.77 -4.39
N LEU A 24 -8.13 0.77 -3.72
CA LEU A 24 -8.53 -0.37 -2.89
C LEU A 24 -8.89 -1.59 -3.74
N PRO A 25 -8.50 -2.79 -3.30
CA PRO A 25 -8.88 -4.02 -3.98
C PRO A 25 -10.39 -4.26 -3.87
N VAL A 26 -10.92 -5.04 -4.81
CA VAL A 26 -12.23 -5.67 -4.62
C VAL A 26 -12.05 -6.80 -3.59
N PRO A 27 -12.81 -6.80 -2.48
CA PRO A 27 -12.72 -7.87 -1.48
C PRO A 27 -12.98 -9.25 -2.09
N PRO A 28 -12.31 -10.31 -1.61
CA PRO A 28 -12.48 -11.65 -2.14
C PRO A 28 -13.92 -12.15 -1.95
N ALA A 29 -14.45 -12.86 -2.95
CA ALA A 29 -15.72 -13.57 -2.77
C ALA A 29 -15.50 -14.76 -1.82
N VAL A 30 -16.14 -14.72 -0.66
CA VAL A 30 -16.08 -15.77 0.36
C VAL A 30 -17.47 -16.41 0.48
N THR A 31 -17.51 -17.74 0.53
CA THR A 31 -18.71 -18.50 0.85
C THR A 31 -18.52 -19.20 2.19
N ASP A 32 -19.58 -19.27 3.00
CA ASP A 32 -19.59 -20.17 4.15
C ASP A 32 -19.59 -21.65 3.70
N ASN A 33 -19.46 -22.59 4.63
CA ASN A 33 -19.43 -24.00 4.28
C ASN A 33 -20.84 -24.59 4.04
N CYS A 34 -21.89 -23.77 4.20
CA CYS A 34 -23.25 -24.02 3.70
C CYS A 34 -23.42 -23.61 2.22
N GLY A 35 -22.43 -22.94 1.63
CA GLY A 35 -22.43 -22.48 0.24
C GLY A 35 -23.12 -21.13 0.03
N VAL A 36 -23.38 -20.37 1.09
CA VAL A 36 -23.94 -19.03 1.03
C VAL A 36 -22.82 -18.02 0.86
N ALA A 37 -22.98 -17.09 -0.09
CA ALA A 37 -22.02 -16.00 -0.29
C ALA A 37 -22.10 -14.99 0.88
N LEU A 38 -20.95 -14.72 1.48
CA LEU A 38 -20.82 -13.75 2.56
C LEU A 38 -20.55 -12.35 1.99
N LEU A 39 -21.23 -11.36 2.56
CA LEU A 39 -21.01 -9.96 2.23
C LEU A 39 -20.13 -9.32 3.32
N PRO A 40 -18.94 -8.80 2.96
CA PRO A 40 -18.09 -8.12 3.93
C PRO A 40 -18.68 -6.78 4.37
N THR A 41 -18.31 -6.37 5.57
CA THR A 41 -18.48 -5.00 6.08
C THR A 41 -17.13 -4.27 6.10
N GLY A 42 -17.15 -2.94 6.01
CA GLY A 42 -15.93 -2.11 5.92
C GLY A 42 -15.69 -1.52 4.52
N PRO A 43 -14.44 -1.15 4.17
CA PRO A 43 -13.24 -1.31 4.98
C PRO A 43 -13.15 -0.30 6.13
N VAL A 44 -12.46 -0.69 7.20
CA VAL A 44 -11.95 0.24 8.21
C VAL A 44 -10.48 0.52 7.90
N GLU A 45 -10.15 1.79 7.70
CA GLU A 45 -8.77 2.23 7.52
C GLU A 45 -8.10 2.44 8.89
N THR A 46 -6.90 1.87 9.08
CA THR A 46 -6.07 2.14 10.25
C THR A 46 -4.61 2.35 9.86
N GLY A 47 -3.94 3.26 10.58
CA GLY A 47 -2.57 3.69 10.31
C GLY A 47 -2.46 5.20 10.42
N THR A 48 -1.25 5.72 10.44
CA THR A 48 -0.99 7.17 10.42
C THR A 48 0.27 7.41 9.60
N ILE A 49 0.13 8.17 8.52
CA ILE A 49 1.25 8.51 7.63
C ILE A 49 1.52 10.00 7.69
N LEU A 50 2.79 10.35 7.81
CA LEU A 50 3.29 11.71 7.68
C LEU A 50 3.88 11.94 6.29
N CYS A 51 4.73 11.03 5.83
CA CYS A 51 5.34 11.06 4.49
C CYS A 51 5.25 9.69 3.83
N GLU A 52 5.77 8.66 4.51
CA GLU A 52 5.79 7.27 4.10
C GLU A 52 5.28 6.40 5.25
N GLY A 53 4.96 5.14 4.95
CA GLY A 53 4.55 4.14 5.94
C GLY A 53 3.35 3.31 5.50
N ASP A 54 2.84 2.51 6.43
CA ASP A 54 1.80 1.53 6.14
C ASP A 54 0.40 2.00 6.56
N LEU A 55 -0.58 1.77 5.69
CA LEU A 55 -2.01 1.77 6.00
C LEU A 55 -2.53 0.35 5.90
N THR A 56 -3.55 0.07 6.69
CA THR A 56 -4.28 -1.19 6.63
C THR A 56 -5.75 -0.92 6.42
N TYR A 57 -6.35 -1.68 5.52
CA TYR A 57 -7.78 -1.68 5.24
C TYR A 57 -8.34 -3.04 5.63
N THR A 58 -9.27 -3.05 6.57
CA THR A 58 -9.84 -4.28 7.13
C THR A 58 -11.31 -4.41 6.75
N TRP A 59 -11.67 -5.53 6.13
CA TRP A 59 -13.05 -5.94 5.90
C TRP A 59 -13.40 -7.12 6.81
N THR A 60 -14.58 -7.09 7.42
CA THR A 60 -15.04 -8.18 8.30
C THR A 60 -16.16 -8.96 7.62
N TYR A 61 -15.97 -10.28 7.49
CA TYR A 61 -16.96 -11.23 7.00
C TYR A 61 -17.61 -11.92 8.19
N THR A 62 -18.93 -12.06 8.15
CA THR A 62 -19.74 -12.70 9.19
C THR A 62 -20.67 -13.72 8.55
N ASP A 63 -20.66 -14.96 9.02
CA ASP A 63 -21.62 -15.98 8.59
C ASP A 63 -22.95 -15.91 9.37
N CYS A 64 -23.93 -16.74 9.01
CA CYS A 64 -25.25 -16.69 9.63
C CYS A 64 -25.30 -17.24 11.06
N GLU A 65 -24.27 -18.01 11.45
CA GLU A 65 -24.06 -18.51 12.81
C GLU A 65 -23.24 -17.55 13.69
N GLY A 66 -22.72 -16.46 13.12
CA GLY A 66 -22.01 -15.39 13.81
C GLY A 66 -20.51 -15.59 13.92
N ASN A 67 -19.91 -16.53 13.18
CA ASN A 67 -18.45 -16.62 13.08
C ASN A 67 -17.95 -15.45 12.22
N THR A 68 -16.80 -14.89 12.61
CA THR A 68 -16.21 -13.72 11.95
C THR A 68 -14.78 -13.97 11.55
N GLN A 69 -14.38 -13.41 10.40
CA GLN A 69 -12.99 -13.33 9.97
C GLN A 69 -12.72 -12.04 9.23
N ASP A 70 -11.50 -11.54 9.39
CA ASP A 70 -11.06 -10.30 8.77
C ASP A 70 -10.22 -10.57 7.52
N TYR A 71 -10.50 -9.81 6.47
CA TYR A 71 -9.63 -9.63 5.32
C TYR A 71 -8.85 -8.33 5.49
N VAL A 72 -7.52 -8.43 5.55
CA VAL A 72 -6.63 -7.28 5.72
C VAL A 72 -5.86 -7.01 4.44
N HIS A 73 -5.92 -5.77 3.97
CA HIS A 73 -5.10 -5.26 2.88
C HIS A 73 -4.15 -4.18 3.38
N THR A 74 -2.84 -4.38 3.22
CA THR A 74 -1.81 -3.42 3.63
C THR A 74 -1.30 -2.62 2.44
N ILE A 75 -1.35 -1.30 2.53
CA ILE A 75 -0.74 -0.39 1.57
C ILE A 75 0.52 0.22 2.18
N THR A 76 1.66 0.03 1.54
CA THR A 76 2.89 0.75 1.88
C THR A 76 3.03 1.97 0.98
N ILE A 77 3.12 3.16 1.57
CA ILE A 77 3.44 4.40 0.86
C ILE A 77 4.96 4.61 0.92
N GLU A 78 5.60 4.64 -0.24
CA GLU A 78 7.05 4.80 -0.41
C GLU A 78 7.31 5.78 -1.56
N TYR A 79 8.05 6.87 -1.33
CA TYR A 79 8.40 7.79 -2.39
C TYR A 79 9.55 7.26 -3.23
N GLU A 80 9.48 7.53 -4.54
CA GLU A 80 10.61 7.26 -5.42
C GLU A 80 11.83 8.10 -5.01
N PRO A 81 13.03 7.51 -5.00
CA PRO A 81 14.25 8.25 -4.70
C PRO A 81 14.46 9.35 -5.74
N PHE A 82 15.07 10.46 -5.31
CA PHE A 82 15.49 11.50 -6.25
C PHE A 82 16.48 10.91 -7.27
N PRO A 83 16.45 11.38 -8.54
CA PRO A 83 17.33 10.86 -9.57
C PRO A 83 18.80 11.11 -9.22
N ALA A 84 19.66 10.19 -9.66
CA ALA A 84 21.10 10.31 -9.45
C ALA A 84 21.62 11.63 -10.03
N ILE A 85 22.38 12.37 -9.23
CA ILE A 85 23.06 13.58 -9.67
C ILE A 85 24.23 13.14 -10.54
N LEU A 86 24.15 13.38 -11.85
CA LEU A 86 25.23 13.07 -12.78
C LEU A 86 26.37 14.07 -12.62
N ALA A 87 27.60 13.55 -12.52
CA ALA A 87 28.79 14.38 -12.51
C ALA A 87 28.95 15.07 -13.88
N THR A 88 29.18 16.38 -13.85
CA THR A 88 29.56 17.15 -15.04
C THR A 88 31.08 17.27 -15.11
N THR A 89 31.64 17.18 -16.31
CA THR A 89 33.06 17.48 -16.56
C THR A 89 33.18 18.67 -17.49
N ALA A 90 34.21 19.49 -17.28
CA ALA A 90 34.55 20.60 -18.16
C ALA A 90 36.06 20.56 -18.42
N VAL A 91 36.45 20.80 -19.67
CA VAL A 91 37.84 20.99 -20.06
C VAL A 91 38.09 22.48 -20.19
N VAL A 92 39.13 22.98 -19.54
CA VAL A 92 39.54 24.38 -19.60
C VAL A 92 41.01 24.50 -19.98
N ASP A 93 41.33 25.57 -20.70
CA ASP A 93 42.66 25.77 -21.27
C ASP A 93 43.70 26.19 -20.22
N CYS A 94 43.24 26.76 -19.09
CA CYS A 94 44.08 27.12 -17.95
C CYS A 94 43.27 27.23 -16.64
N TYR A 95 43.97 27.27 -15.50
CA TYR A 95 43.36 27.34 -14.17
C TYR A 95 42.45 28.57 -13.97
N ALA A 96 42.81 29.71 -14.56
CA ALA A 96 42.04 30.95 -14.43
C ALA A 96 40.66 30.87 -15.11
N ASN A 97 40.45 29.90 -15.99
CA ASN A 97 39.19 29.70 -16.73
C ASN A 97 38.24 28.71 -16.05
N ILE A 98 38.59 28.19 -14.86
CA ILE A 98 37.70 27.30 -14.10
C ILE A 98 36.48 28.08 -13.60
N ILE A 99 35.30 27.67 -14.04
CA ILE A 99 34.01 28.16 -13.54
C ILE A 99 33.37 27.03 -12.73
N LEU A 100 33.19 27.26 -11.42
CA LEU A 100 32.50 26.30 -10.56
C LEU A 100 30.99 26.34 -10.81
N PRO A 101 30.30 25.18 -10.82
CA PRO A 101 28.84 25.16 -10.84
C PRO A 101 28.30 25.92 -9.63
N VAL A 102 27.50 26.95 -9.87
CA VAL A 102 26.80 27.66 -8.80
C VAL A 102 25.51 26.92 -8.48
N HIS A 103 25.29 26.62 -7.20
CA HIS A 103 24.00 26.10 -6.75
C HIS A 103 22.98 27.24 -6.82
N ARG A 104 21.99 27.16 -7.73
CA ARG A 104 20.78 27.99 -7.58
C ARG A 104 19.92 27.37 -6.49
N ARG A 105 19.49 28.20 -5.53
CA ARG A 105 18.43 27.81 -4.60
C ARG A 105 17.10 27.84 -5.32
#